data_AF-A0A7Z8VNY9-F1
#
_entry.id   AF-A0A7Z8VNY9-F1
#
_cell.length_a   1.000
_cell.length_b   1.000
_cell.length_c   1.000
_cell.angle_alpha   90.00
_cell.angle_beta   90.00
_cell.angle_gamma   90.00
#
_symmetry.space_group_name_H-M   'P 1'
#
loop_
_entity.id
_entity.type
_entity.pdbx_description
1 polymer ?
#
loop_
_entity_poly.entity_id
_entity_poly.type
_entity_poly.pdbx_seq_one_letter_code
_entity_poly.pdbx_strand_id
1 'polypeptide(L)'
;MFRLTSINKNLAATNRRDIKKSIATFHQLRSKEKMKIKQQRLRIISARSGESISALLKRVGSEWDKESCAIANNLQADVSLKKGQLIKVVISEPFKYGSTEITR
;
A
#
# COMPACT_ATOMS: atom_id res chain seq x y z
N MET A 1 62.45 11.97 18.93
CA MET A 1 61.14 12.59 18.69
C MET A 1 60.43 11.82 17.58
N PHE A 2 59.25 11.25 17.85
CA PHE A 2 58.43 10.60 16.81
C PHE A 2 57.13 11.40 16.62
N ARG A 3 56.84 11.79 15.39
CA ARG A 3 55.61 12.50 15.00
C ARG A 3 54.68 11.51 14.34
N LEU A 4 53.58 11.16 14.99
CA LEU A 4 52.49 10.40 14.36
C LEU A 4 51.66 11.35 13.50
N THR A 5 51.69 11.15 12.18
CA THR A 5 50.75 11.77 11.24
C THR A 5 49.63 10.79 10.94
N SER A 6 48.47 10.95 11.56
CA SER A 6 47.27 10.18 11.20
C SER A 6 46.59 10.82 9.98
N ILE A 7 46.38 10.06 8.91
CA ILE A 7 45.51 10.46 7.79
C ILE A 7 44.06 10.29 8.25
N ASN A 8 43.38 11.39 8.56
CA ASN A 8 41.95 11.35 8.83
C ASN A 8 41.20 11.29 7.48
N LYS A 9 40.64 10.12 7.14
CA LYS A 9 39.77 9.99 5.96
C LYS A 9 38.51 10.83 6.20
N ASN A 10 38.43 11.99 5.54
CA ASN A 10 37.24 12.81 5.55
C ASN A 10 36.15 12.19 4.65
N LEU A 11 35.48 11.16 5.17
CA LEU A 11 34.42 10.43 4.48
C LEU A 11 33.27 11.34 4.05
N ALA A 12 33.02 12.43 4.78
CA ALA A 12 32.01 13.42 4.41
C ALA A 12 32.40 14.21 3.15
N ALA A 13 33.68 14.56 2.99
CA ALA A 13 34.19 15.18 1.76
C ALA A 13 34.16 14.18 0.60
N THR A 14 34.58 12.94 0.83
CA THR A 14 34.58 11.88 -0.19
C THR A 14 33.17 11.57 -0.70
N ASN A 15 32.18 11.46 0.18
CA ASN A 15 30.80 11.09 -0.15
C ASN A 15 29.85 12.29 -0.29
N ARG A 16 30.39 13.51 -0.43
CA ARG A 16 29.59 14.75 -0.43
C ARG A 16 28.48 14.76 -1.47
N ARG A 17 28.71 14.13 -2.63
CA ARG A 17 27.73 14.01 -3.72
C ARG A 17 26.54 13.15 -3.30
N ASP A 18 26.80 11.98 -2.73
CA ASP A 18 25.75 11.04 -2.31
C ASP A 18 24.95 11.59 -1.13
N ILE A 19 25.62 12.25 -0.19
CA ILE A 19 24.97 12.95 0.93
C ILE A 19 24.03 14.04 0.39
N LYS A 20 24.48 14.88 -0.54
CA LYS A 20 23.62 15.92 -1.16
C LYS A 20 22.43 15.32 -1.91
N LYS A 21 22.65 14.22 -2.64
CA LYS A 21 21.59 13.50 -3.37
C LYS A 21 20.55 12.93 -2.41
N SER A 22 20.97 12.34 -1.29
CA SER A 22 20.08 11.81 -0.25
C SER A 22 19.31 12.93 0.45
N ILE A 23 19.94 14.06 0.78
CA ILE A 23 19.21 15.20 1.37
C ILE A 23 18.11 15.70 0.43
N ALA A 24 18.37 15.72 -0.88
CA ALA A 24 17.38 16.13 -1.87
C ALA A 24 16.17 15.18 -2.00
N THR A 25 16.20 13.97 -1.40
CA THR A 25 15.03 13.09 -1.36
C THR A 25 14.08 13.42 -0.21
N PHE A 26 14.55 14.11 0.84
CA PHE A 26 13.72 14.58 1.95
C PHE A 26 13.09 15.91 1.61
N HIS A 27 11.84 15.87 1.15
CA HIS A 27 11.07 17.05 0.76
C HIS A 27 9.58 16.76 0.92
N GLN A 28 8.77 17.82 0.90
CA GLN A 28 7.32 17.65 0.82
C GLN A 28 6.95 16.95 -0.50
N LEU A 29 6.02 16.00 -0.42
CA LEU A 29 5.54 15.26 -1.59
C LEU A 29 4.96 16.21 -2.63
N ARG A 30 5.53 16.23 -3.83
CA ARG A 30 5.02 16.98 -4.98
C ARG A 30 3.74 16.33 -5.51
N SER A 31 2.91 17.07 -6.22
CA SER A 31 1.64 16.55 -6.78
C SER A 31 1.86 15.30 -7.63
N LYS A 32 2.93 15.26 -8.44
CA LYS A 32 3.31 14.09 -9.25
C LYS A 32 3.70 12.86 -8.42
N GLU A 33 4.26 13.06 -7.24
CA GLU A 33 4.62 11.97 -6.33
C GLU A 33 3.40 11.48 -5.56
N LYS A 34 2.54 12.40 -5.10
CA LYS A 34 1.25 12.05 -4.46
C LYS A 34 0.36 11.21 -5.37
N MET A 35 0.29 11.51 -6.67
CA MET A 35 -0.49 10.72 -7.63
C MET A 35 0.00 9.28 -7.80
N LYS A 36 1.26 8.98 -7.44
CA LYS A 36 1.80 7.61 -7.47
C LYS A 36 1.44 6.80 -6.24
N ILE A 37 0.98 7.45 -5.16
CA ILE A 37 0.61 6.77 -3.93
C ILE A 37 -0.73 6.08 -4.13
N LYS A 38 -0.76 4.78 -3.85
CA LYS A 38 -1.98 3.98 -3.75
C LYS A 38 -2.23 3.62 -2.29
N GLN A 39 -3.49 3.45 -1.96
CA GLN A 39 -3.96 2.96 -0.67
C GLN A 39 -4.81 1.72 -0.89
N GLN A 40 -4.68 0.75 0.01
CA GLN A 40 -5.59 -0.38 0.06
C GLN A 40 -6.80 -0.01 0.93
N ARG A 41 -8.01 -0.14 0.38
CA ARG A 41 -9.25 0.19 1.08
C ARG A 41 -10.16 -1.03 1.16
N LEU A 42 -10.69 -1.27 2.36
CA LEU A 42 -11.75 -2.25 2.56
C LEU A 42 -13.05 -1.71 1.96
N ARG A 43 -13.65 -2.47 1.06
CA ARG A 43 -14.94 -2.20 0.42
C ARG A 43 -15.89 -3.36 0.68
N ILE A 44 -17.19 -3.08 0.62
CA ILE A 44 -18.23 -4.10 0.74
C ILE A 44 -18.92 -4.20 -0.62
N ILE A 45 -18.89 -5.38 -1.24
CA ILE A 45 -19.43 -5.62 -2.58
C ILE A 45 -20.48 -6.72 -2.51
N SER A 46 -21.57 -6.55 -3.26
CA SER A 46 -22.60 -7.56 -3.43
C SER A 46 -22.15 -8.68 -4.38
N ALA A 47 -22.31 -9.93 -3.94
CA ALA A 47 -22.00 -11.12 -4.72
C ALA A 47 -23.11 -11.46 -5.73
N ARG A 48 -22.70 -12.01 -6.87
CA ARG A 48 -23.62 -12.59 -7.86
C ARG A 48 -24.03 -14.00 -7.42
N SER A 49 -25.15 -14.49 -7.96
CA SER A 49 -25.67 -15.82 -7.60
C SER A 49 -24.69 -16.92 -7.97
N GLY A 50 -24.31 -17.77 -7.02
CA GLY A 50 -23.40 -18.89 -7.25
C GLY A 50 -21.95 -18.48 -7.53
N GLU A 51 -21.62 -17.19 -7.38
CA GLU A 51 -20.27 -16.68 -7.61
C GLU A 51 -19.30 -17.27 -6.59
N SER A 52 -18.12 -17.73 -7.02
CA SER A 52 -17.06 -18.13 -6.09
C SER A 52 -16.30 -16.91 -5.58
N ILE A 53 -15.59 -17.06 -4.44
CA ILE A 53 -14.74 -15.99 -3.90
C ILE A 53 -13.70 -15.55 -4.95
N SER A 54 -13.02 -16.49 -5.64
CA SER A 54 -12.04 -16.15 -6.68
C SER A 54 -12.66 -15.36 -7.84
N ALA A 55 -13.87 -15.72 -8.28
CA ALA A 55 -14.56 -15.00 -9.35
C ALA A 55 -14.93 -13.58 -8.91
N LEU A 56 -15.40 -13.41 -7.68
CA LEU A 56 -15.67 -12.10 -7.09
C LEU A 56 -14.41 -11.24 -7.04
N LEU A 57 -13.30 -11.77 -6.49
CA LEU A 57 -12.04 -11.04 -6.32
C LEU A 57 -11.47 -10.60 -7.68
N LYS A 58 -11.50 -11.48 -8.68
CA LYS A 58 -11.09 -11.15 -10.05
C LYS A 58 -11.98 -10.08 -10.68
N ARG A 59 -13.30 -10.15 -10.48
CA ARG A 59 -14.25 -9.17 -11.03
C ARG A 59 -14.06 -7.77 -10.46
N VAL A 60 -13.77 -7.67 -9.17
CA VAL A 60 -13.64 -6.37 -8.48
C VAL A 60 -12.20 -5.85 -8.45
N GLY A 61 -11.23 -6.63 -8.92
CA GLY A 61 -9.81 -6.28 -8.87
C GLY A 61 -9.30 -6.17 -7.44
N SER A 62 -9.67 -7.14 -6.58
CA SER A 62 -9.23 -7.16 -5.19
C SER A 62 -7.76 -7.56 -5.08
N GLU A 63 -7.06 -6.96 -4.13
CA GLU A 63 -5.67 -7.26 -3.78
C GLU A 63 -5.53 -8.48 -2.86
N TRP A 64 -6.62 -8.88 -2.19
CA TRP A 64 -6.65 -10.12 -1.41
C TRP A 64 -6.71 -11.36 -2.29
N ASP A 65 -6.03 -12.41 -1.85
CA ASP A 65 -6.22 -13.78 -2.32
C ASP A 65 -7.53 -14.39 -1.77
N LYS A 66 -7.85 -15.60 -2.27
CA LYS A 66 -9.09 -16.33 -1.95
C LYS A 66 -9.18 -16.62 -0.45
N GLU A 67 -8.10 -17.09 0.14
CA GLU A 67 -7.99 -17.55 1.51
C GLU A 67 -8.15 -16.40 2.50
N SER A 68 -7.44 -15.30 2.28
CA SER A 68 -7.51 -14.08 3.09
C SER A 68 -8.90 -13.47 3.06
N CYS A 69 -9.52 -13.43 1.87
CA CYS A 69 -10.90 -12.97 1.73
C CYS A 69 -11.89 -13.86 2.49
N ALA A 70 -11.74 -15.17 2.38
CA ALA A 70 -12.60 -16.14 3.08
C ALA A 70 -12.51 -15.96 4.60
N ILE A 71 -11.29 -15.86 5.14
CA ILE A 71 -11.04 -15.63 6.57
C ILE A 71 -11.69 -14.32 7.03
N ALA A 72 -11.45 -13.21 6.32
CA ALA A 72 -11.97 -11.89 6.70
C ALA A 72 -13.51 -11.80 6.65
N ASN A 73 -14.15 -12.67 5.87
CA ASN A 73 -15.60 -12.78 5.74
C ASN A 73 -16.21 -13.92 6.55
N ASN A 74 -15.41 -14.67 7.31
CA ASN A 74 -15.85 -15.86 8.05
C ASN A 74 -16.58 -16.88 7.16
N LEU A 75 -15.98 -17.18 6.01
CA LEU A 75 -16.50 -18.12 5.01
C LEU A 75 -15.47 -19.23 4.74
N GLN A 76 -15.95 -20.35 4.20
CA GLN A 76 -15.07 -21.35 3.59
C GLN A 76 -14.57 -20.85 2.22
N ALA A 77 -13.32 -21.17 1.87
CA ALA A 77 -12.66 -20.64 0.67
C ALA A 77 -13.38 -21.01 -0.65
N ASP A 78 -13.94 -22.22 -0.70
CA ASP A 78 -14.58 -22.77 -1.91
C ASP A 78 -16.11 -22.68 -1.87
N VAL A 79 -16.67 -21.85 -0.98
CA VAL A 79 -18.11 -21.65 -0.88
C VAL A 79 -18.66 -20.91 -2.12
N SER A 80 -19.84 -21.33 -2.58
CA SER A 80 -20.62 -20.54 -3.53
C SER A 80 -21.38 -19.43 -2.82
N LEU A 81 -21.16 -18.19 -3.24
CA LEU A 81 -21.78 -17.02 -2.65
C LEU A 81 -23.24 -16.90 -3.09
N LYS A 82 -24.09 -16.42 -2.17
CA LYS A 82 -25.50 -16.16 -2.46
C LYS A 82 -25.65 -14.83 -3.19
N LYS A 83 -26.64 -14.74 -4.07
CA LYS A 83 -27.00 -13.47 -4.73
C LYS A 83 -27.28 -12.40 -3.66
N GLY A 84 -26.66 -11.24 -3.80
CA GLY A 84 -26.89 -10.13 -2.87
C GLY A 84 -26.03 -10.19 -1.60
N GLN A 85 -25.30 -11.28 -1.36
CA GLN A 85 -24.47 -11.41 -0.16
C GLN A 85 -23.37 -10.35 -0.15
N LEU A 86 -23.26 -9.61 0.96
CA LEU A 86 -22.26 -8.56 1.12
C LEU A 86 -20.92 -9.16 1.55
N ILE A 87 -19.89 -8.91 0.75
CA ILE A 87 -18.55 -9.46 0.95
C ILE A 87 -17.55 -8.32 1.07
N LYS A 88 -16.72 -8.39 2.13
CA LYS A 88 -15.56 -7.54 2.33
C LYS A 88 -14.47 -7.91 1.34
N VAL A 89 -13.96 -6.92 0.63
CA VAL A 89 -12.85 -7.05 -0.32
C VAL A 89 -11.88 -5.88 -0.14
N VAL A 90 -10.64 -6.03 -0.56
CA VAL A 90 -9.64 -4.95 -0.49
C VAL A 90 -9.29 -4.50 -1.89
N ILE A 91 -9.51 -3.21 -2.18
CA ILE A 91 -9.25 -2.62 -3.49
C ILE A 91 -8.13 -1.59 -3.37
N SER A 92 -7.19 -1.63 -4.32
CA SER A 92 -6.15 -0.62 -4.47
C SER A 92 -6.70 0.61 -5.17
N GLU A 93 -6.69 1.75 -4.49
CA GLU A 93 -7.23 3.01 -4.98
C GLU A 93 -6.16 4.11 -4.88
N PRO A 94 -6.19 5.16 -5.73
CA PRO A 94 -5.34 6.33 -5.54
C PRO A 94 -5.50 6.93 -4.15
N PHE A 95 -4.40 7.34 -3.54
CA PHE A 95 -4.44 8.03 -2.25
C PHE A 95 -5.06 9.43 -2.42
N LYS A 96 -6.16 9.67 -1.72
CA LYS A 96 -6.80 10.99 -1.61
C LYS A 96 -6.53 11.53 -0.21
N TYR A 97 -5.85 12.67 -0.14
CA TYR A 97 -5.63 13.40 1.11
C TYR A 97 -6.88 14.25 1.41
N GLY A 98 -7.51 14.05 2.57
CA GLY A 98 -8.58 14.94 3.06
C GLY A 98 -10.01 14.64 2.62
N SER A 99 -10.59 13.54 3.12
CA SER A 99 -12.04 13.42 3.28
C SER A 99 -12.32 12.83 4.66
N THR A 100 -11.91 13.55 5.70
CA THR A 100 -12.33 13.29 7.06
C THR A 100 -13.03 14.55 7.54
N GLU A 101 -14.21 14.82 7.00
CA GLU A 101 -15.26 15.39 7.83
C GLU A 101 -15.59 14.31 8.86
N ILE A 102 -14.90 14.35 10.00
CA ILE A 102 -15.44 13.76 11.22
C ILE A 102 -16.59 14.68 11.60
N THR A 103 -17.78 14.39 11.08
CA THR A 103 -19.01 14.94 11.65
C THR A 103 -19.06 14.47 13.10
N ARG A 104 -18.79 15.39 14.02
CA ARG A 104 -19.07 15.20 15.45
C ARG A 104 -20.56 15.27 15.70
#